data_AF-K9ZES0-F1
#
_entry.id   AF-K9ZES0-F1
#
_cell.length_a   1.000
_cell.length_b   1.000
_cell.length_c   1.000
_cell.angle_alpha   90.00
_cell.angle_beta   90.00
_cell.angle_gamma   90.00
#
_symmetry.space_group_name_H-M   'P 1'
#
loop_
_entity.id
_entity.type
_entity.pdbx_description
1 polymer ?
#
loop_
_entity_poly.entity_id
_entity_poly.type
_entity_poly.pdbx_seq_one_letter_code
_entity_poly.pdbx_strand_id
1 'polypeptide(L)'
;MSNKKNNMDEENLSPEQSIIKTISEAGMRDTGFDIAEVFLDDKLLENLQDETLSNIPIIKSIYSLVKSGIAVRDYLFLKKILYFISGFKEVDDEFRKSLEDKYTDPKYRQNMGQELFNALSRFDQLRKADALFKVFAAYIRDEINYQQFSQYSYILQNIDLNNLRILTDFYYSEKYLMIYFINHQPHGHK
;
A
#
# COMPACT_ATOMS: atom_id res chain seq x y z
N MET A 1 36.90 20.27 8.58
CA MET A 1 36.88 18.80 8.37
C MET A 1 35.63 18.47 7.57
N SER A 2 35.84 17.84 6.42
CA SER A 2 34.87 17.67 5.34
C SER A 2 33.81 16.64 5.70
N ASN A 3 32.53 17.03 5.78
CA ASN A 3 31.42 16.09 5.82
C ASN A 3 30.97 15.83 4.37
N LYS A 4 31.80 15.06 3.65
CA LYS A 4 31.52 14.52 2.31
C LYS A 4 31.21 13.03 2.49
N LYS A 5 29.98 12.71 2.89
CA LYS A 5 29.39 11.38 2.70
C LYS A 5 27.88 11.54 2.63
N ASN A 6 27.29 10.98 1.57
CA ASN A 6 25.86 10.88 1.22
C ASN A 6 25.38 11.73 0.02
N ASN A 7 26.19 11.85 -1.04
CA ASN A 7 25.72 12.33 -2.35
C ASN A 7 26.10 11.36 -3.50
N MET A 8 26.15 10.04 -3.26
CA MET A 8 26.62 9.07 -4.29
C MET A 8 25.62 7.97 -4.70
N ASP A 9 24.37 7.94 -4.25
CA ASP A 9 23.51 6.76 -4.47
C ASP A 9 22.19 6.99 -5.23
N GLU A 10 21.84 8.22 -5.65
CA GLU A 10 20.53 8.46 -6.32
C GLU A 10 20.51 8.14 -7.82
N GLU A 11 21.65 7.99 -8.49
CA GLU A 11 21.72 7.95 -9.95
C GLU A 11 21.64 6.54 -10.59
N ASN A 12 21.52 5.46 -9.80
CA ASN A 12 21.58 4.09 -10.34
C ASN A 12 20.66 3.06 -9.65
N LEU A 13 19.54 3.49 -9.08
CA LEU A 13 18.55 2.57 -8.49
C LEU A 13 17.81 1.79 -9.59
N SER A 14 17.62 0.49 -9.38
CA SER A 14 16.74 -0.31 -10.25
C SER A 14 15.30 0.22 -10.18
N PRO A 15 14.44 -0.04 -11.19
CA PRO A 15 13.05 0.40 -11.14
C PRO A 15 12.31 -0.07 -9.88
N GLU A 16 12.57 -1.31 -9.44
CA GLU A 16 12.05 -1.85 -8.18
C GLU A 16 12.53 -1.04 -6.96
N GLN A 17 13.83 -0.80 -6.85
CA GLN A 17 14.41 -0.06 -5.73
C GLN A 17 13.88 1.38 -5.65
N SER A 18 13.69 2.03 -6.78
CA SER A 18 13.10 3.36 -6.86
C SER A 18 11.64 3.38 -6.40
N ILE A 19 10.85 2.37 -6.75
CA ILE A 19 9.47 2.25 -6.28
C ILE A 19 9.45 2.03 -4.76
N ILE A 20 10.25 1.10 -4.24
CA ILE A 20 10.36 0.83 -2.80
C ILE A 20 10.75 2.09 -2.04
N LYS A 21 11.77 2.82 -2.53
CA LYS A 21 12.21 4.09 -1.95
C LYS A 21 11.06 5.09 -1.92
N THR A 22 10.31 5.20 -3.00
CA THR A 22 9.17 6.13 -3.07
C THR A 22 8.06 5.76 -2.10
N ILE A 23 7.66 4.49 -2.01
CA ILE A 23 6.66 4.03 -1.03
C ILE A 23 7.14 4.33 0.40
N SER A 24 8.43 4.11 0.67
CA SER A 24 9.03 4.37 1.99
C SER A 24 9.07 5.85 2.35
N GLU A 25 9.25 6.72 1.35
CA GLU A 25 9.40 8.18 1.52
C GLU A 25 8.09 8.95 1.30
N ALA A 26 7.03 8.30 0.79
CA ALA A 26 5.78 8.94 0.36
C ALA A 26 5.10 9.76 1.47
N GLY A 27 5.15 9.28 2.71
CA GLY A 27 4.59 10.00 3.86
C GLY A 27 5.53 11.05 4.47
N MET A 28 6.78 11.14 4.00
CA MET A 28 7.82 12.04 4.52
C MET A 28 8.09 13.25 3.62
N ARG A 29 7.50 13.31 2.42
CA ARG A 29 7.73 14.39 1.45
C ARG A 29 6.42 14.87 0.83
N ASP A 30 6.26 16.19 0.73
CA ASP A 30 5.11 16.81 0.06
C ASP A 30 5.01 16.43 -1.43
N THR A 31 6.13 16.07 -2.06
CA THR A 31 6.19 15.63 -3.47
C THR A 31 5.35 14.38 -3.76
N GLY A 32 5.02 13.56 -2.77
CA GLY A 32 4.13 12.41 -2.94
C GLY A 32 2.69 12.80 -3.33
N PHE A 33 2.24 13.97 -2.86
CA PHE A 33 0.86 14.44 -3.01
C PHE A 33 0.56 14.95 -4.41
N ASP A 34 1.48 15.71 -4.98
CA ASP A 34 1.36 16.27 -6.33
C ASP A 34 1.33 15.15 -7.38
N ILE A 35 2.07 14.06 -7.16
CA ILE A 35 2.05 12.85 -8.00
C ILE A 35 0.69 12.17 -7.90
N ALA A 36 0.21 11.90 -6.69
CA ALA A 36 -1.07 11.21 -6.53
C ALA A 36 -2.24 11.99 -7.16
N GLU A 37 -2.24 13.32 -7.12
CA GLU A 37 -3.28 14.14 -7.75
C GLU A 37 -3.31 14.00 -9.26
N VAL A 38 -2.16 14.21 -9.89
CA VAL A 38 -2.06 14.28 -11.34
C VAL A 38 -2.23 12.91 -11.97
N PHE A 39 -1.81 11.83 -11.28
CA PHE A 39 -1.79 10.50 -11.87
C PHE A 39 -3.03 9.64 -11.57
N LEU A 40 -3.94 10.07 -10.69
CA LEU A 40 -5.22 9.39 -10.46
C LEU A 40 -6.32 9.80 -11.45
N ASP A 41 -6.14 10.90 -12.17
CA ASP A 41 -6.93 11.15 -13.37
C ASP A 41 -6.60 10.07 -14.41
N ASP A 42 -7.62 9.53 -15.11
CA ASP A 42 -7.49 8.40 -16.06
C ASP A 42 -6.50 8.62 -17.22
N LYS A 43 -5.89 9.81 -17.27
CA LYS A 43 -4.81 10.26 -18.15
C LYS A 43 -3.40 9.93 -17.67
N LEU A 44 -3.26 9.02 -16.71
CA LEU A 44 -1.96 8.54 -16.20
C LEU A 44 -0.91 8.32 -17.32
N LEU A 45 -1.26 7.65 -18.42
CA LEU A 45 -0.34 7.39 -19.54
C LEU A 45 0.05 8.64 -20.35
N GLU A 46 -0.82 9.65 -20.41
CA GLU A 46 -0.54 10.95 -21.01
C GLU A 46 0.39 11.75 -20.09
N ASN A 47 0.13 11.72 -18.78
CA ASN A 47 0.92 12.43 -17.76
C ASN A 47 2.32 11.84 -17.59
N LEU A 48 2.52 10.55 -17.85
CA LEU A 48 3.86 9.94 -17.87
C LEU A 48 4.77 10.51 -18.98
N GLN A 49 4.20 11.17 -19.99
CA GLN A 49 4.96 11.80 -21.08
C GLN A 49 5.27 13.28 -20.81
N ASP A 50 4.74 13.85 -19.72
CA ASP A 50 5.01 15.22 -19.32
C ASP A 50 6.44 15.36 -18.78
N GLU A 51 7.25 16.17 -19.44
CA GLU A 51 8.65 16.44 -19.07
C GLU A 51 8.78 17.00 -17.65
N THR A 52 7.76 17.70 -17.15
CA THR A 52 7.72 18.29 -15.81
C THR A 52 7.60 17.22 -14.73
N LEU A 53 6.72 16.23 -14.94
CA LEU A 53 6.49 15.11 -14.03
C LEU A 53 7.58 14.04 -14.14
N SER A 54 8.28 14.00 -15.27
CA SER A 54 9.41 13.11 -15.52
C SER A 54 10.58 13.35 -14.55
N ASN A 55 10.62 14.43 -13.77
CA ASN A 55 11.69 14.67 -12.79
C ASN A 55 11.55 13.85 -11.50
N ILE A 56 10.40 13.21 -11.31
CA ILE A 56 10.12 12.44 -10.11
C ILE A 56 10.70 11.04 -10.27
N PRO A 57 11.56 10.56 -9.34
CA PRO A 57 12.28 9.29 -9.50
C PRO A 57 11.37 8.08 -9.73
N ILE A 58 10.21 8.03 -9.08
CA ILE A 58 9.22 6.96 -9.32
C ILE A 58 8.71 7.01 -10.74
N ILE A 59 8.35 8.21 -11.25
CA ILE A 59 7.81 8.40 -12.59
C ILE A 59 8.83 8.01 -13.65
N LYS A 60 10.12 8.33 -13.48
CA LYS A 60 11.19 7.83 -14.37
C LYS A 60 11.28 6.31 -14.38
N SER A 61 11.23 5.70 -13.20
CA SER A 61 11.34 4.26 -13.03
C SER A 61 10.16 3.54 -13.67
N ILE A 62 8.96 4.07 -13.47
CA ILE A 62 7.72 3.61 -14.09
C ILE A 62 7.75 3.79 -15.61
N TYR A 63 8.13 4.97 -16.08
CA TYR A 63 8.26 5.27 -17.51
C TYR A 63 9.23 4.31 -18.19
N SER A 64 10.34 3.97 -17.52
CA SER A 64 11.30 2.98 -18.01
C SER A 64 10.71 1.57 -18.13
N LEU A 65 9.85 1.16 -17.17
CA LEU A 65 9.13 -0.12 -17.22
C LEU A 65 8.11 -0.13 -18.36
N VAL A 66 7.28 0.91 -18.49
CA VAL A 66 6.25 1.02 -19.54
C VAL A 66 6.86 1.05 -20.94
N LYS A 67 7.95 1.81 -21.16
CA LYS A 67 8.65 1.88 -22.46
C LYS A 67 9.26 0.54 -22.91
N SER A 68 9.56 -0.36 -21.97
CA SER A 68 10.11 -1.69 -22.30
C SER A 68 9.07 -2.69 -22.82
N GLY A 69 7.80 -2.28 -22.95
CA GLY A 69 6.74 -3.09 -23.57
C GLY A 69 6.04 -4.06 -22.60
N ILE A 70 6.18 -3.85 -21.29
CA ILE A 70 5.60 -4.74 -20.28
C ILE A 70 4.11 -4.42 -20.02
N ALA A 71 3.35 -5.50 -19.77
CA ALA A 71 1.91 -5.69 -19.89
C ALA A 71 1.01 -4.84 -18.96
N VAL A 72 -0.31 -4.84 -19.25
CA VAL A 72 -1.43 -4.30 -18.44
C VAL A 72 -1.27 -4.50 -16.92
N ARG A 73 -0.62 -5.59 -16.50
CA ARG A 73 -0.30 -5.90 -15.10
C ARG A 73 0.52 -4.79 -14.43
N ASP A 74 1.51 -4.23 -15.11
CA ASP A 74 2.41 -3.22 -14.57
C ASP A 74 1.69 -1.87 -14.42
N TYR A 75 0.80 -1.55 -15.36
CA TYR A 75 -0.07 -0.40 -15.26
C TYR A 75 -1.05 -0.50 -14.07
N LEU A 76 -1.66 -1.66 -13.86
CA LEU A 76 -2.53 -1.88 -12.70
C LEU A 76 -1.74 -1.85 -11.39
N PHE A 77 -0.51 -2.37 -11.39
CA PHE A 77 0.38 -2.28 -10.24
C PHE A 77 0.70 -0.84 -9.87
N LEU A 78 1.06 -0.04 -10.88
CA LEU A 78 1.28 1.38 -10.72
C LEU A 78 0.07 2.11 -10.14
N LYS A 79 -1.13 1.89 -10.71
CA LYS A 79 -2.36 2.49 -10.19
C LYS A 79 -2.54 2.18 -8.70
N LYS A 80 -2.24 0.95 -8.26
CA LYS A 80 -2.28 0.58 -6.83
C LYS A 80 -1.26 1.34 -5.99
N ILE A 81 -0.03 1.55 -6.47
CA ILE A 81 0.98 2.33 -5.74
C ILE A 81 0.51 3.78 -5.57
N LEU A 82 0.03 4.40 -6.65
CA LEU A 82 -0.45 5.79 -6.61
C LEU A 82 -1.67 5.96 -5.69
N TYR A 83 -2.60 5.00 -5.73
CA TYR A 83 -3.77 4.99 -4.86
C TYR A 83 -3.42 4.75 -3.38
N PHE A 84 -2.35 4.01 -3.10
CA PHE A 84 -1.80 3.91 -1.74
C PHE A 84 -1.16 5.23 -1.30
N ILE A 85 -0.33 5.84 -2.15
CA ILE A 85 0.36 7.11 -1.86
C ILE A 85 -0.66 8.26 -1.69
N SER A 86 -1.77 8.27 -2.43
CA SER A 86 -2.81 9.29 -2.28
C SER A 86 -3.43 9.31 -0.89
N GLY A 87 -3.43 8.20 -0.17
CA GLY A 87 -3.95 8.13 1.19
C GLY A 87 -3.23 9.08 2.15
N PHE A 88 -1.96 9.38 1.90
CA PHE A 88 -1.21 10.31 2.74
C PHE A 88 -1.74 11.77 2.64
N LYS A 89 -2.56 12.12 1.64
CA LYS A 89 -3.07 13.50 1.46
C LYS A 89 -3.91 13.98 2.64
N GLU A 90 -4.67 13.07 3.24
CA GLU A 90 -5.64 13.37 4.30
C GLU A 90 -5.06 13.17 5.71
N VAL A 91 -3.74 12.95 5.84
CA VAL A 91 -3.11 12.70 7.15
C VAL A 91 -2.79 14.01 7.88
N ASP A 92 -2.97 13.96 9.19
CA ASP A 92 -2.67 15.04 10.12
C ASP A 92 -1.18 15.08 10.50
N ASP A 93 -0.79 16.15 11.19
CA ASP A 93 0.59 16.35 11.66
C ASP A 93 0.99 15.29 12.71
N GLU A 94 0.02 14.79 13.48
CA GLU A 94 0.24 13.71 14.44
C GLU A 94 0.69 12.43 13.71
N PHE A 95 -0.02 12.05 12.64
CA PHE A 95 0.39 10.93 11.80
C PHE A 95 1.80 11.12 11.23
N ARG A 96 2.12 12.30 10.69
CA ARG A 96 3.45 12.59 10.13
C ARG A 96 4.55 12.40 11.16
N LYS A 97 4.33 12.90 12.37
CA LYS A 97 5.27 12.73 13.49
C LYS A 97 5.44 11.27 13.87
N SER A 98 4.35 10.51 14.04
CA SER A 98 4.42 9.08 14.36
C SER A 98 5.12 8.28 13.26
N LEU A 99 4.91 8.67 12.00
CA LEU A 99 5.64 8.10 10.88
C LEU A 99 7.14 8.36 11.04
N GLU A 100 7.56 9.61 11.20
CA GLU A 100 8.97 9.99 11.39
C GLU A 100 9.64 9.23 12.54
N ASP A 101 8.96 9.15 13.70
CA ASP A 101 9.46 8.46 14.88
C ASP A 101 9.68 6.96 14.59
N LYS A 102 8.66 6.28 14.04
CA LYS A 102 8.75 4.85 13.70
C LYS A 102 9.77 4.59 12.58
N TYR A 103 9.94 5.56 11.69
CA TYR A 103 10.81 5.47 10.52
C TYR A 103 12.22 6.02 10.77
N THR A 104 12.64 6.19 12.02
CA THR A 104 13.99 6.68 12.35
C THR A 104 15.09 5.76 11.78
N ASP A 105 14.93 4.44 11.86
CA ASP A 105 15.88 3.45 11.30
C ASP A 105 15.70 3.28 9.78
N PRO A 106 16.70 3.65 8.95
CA PRO A 106 16.64 3.47 7.50
C PRO A 106 16.41 2.02 7.05
N LYS A 107 16.94 1.03 7.77
CA LYS A 107 16.78 -0.38 7.42
C LYS A 107 15.34 -0.82 7.64
N TYR A 108 14.75 -0.40 8.75
CA TYR A 108 13.34 -0.64 9.03
C TYR A 108 12.44 0.02 7.98
N ARG A 109 12.68 1.29 7.63
CA ARG A 109 11.95 1.99 6.56
C ARG A 109 11.96 1.20 5.25
N GLN A 110 13.16 0.78 4.83
CA GLN A 110 13.34 0.04 3.59
C GLN A 110 12.62 -1.32 3.61
N ASN A 111 12.68 -2.04 4.73
CA ASN A 111 11.96 -3.31 4.89
C ASN A 111 10.45 -3.12 4.81
N MET A 112 9.92 -2.07 5.45
CA MET A 112 8.50 -1.75 5.38
C MET A 112 8.08 -1.36 3.96
N GLY A 113 8.90 -0.57 3.25
CA GLY A 113 8.71 -0.28 1.83
C GLY A 113 8.65 -1.53 0.96
N GLN A 114 9.52 -2.51 1.21
CA GLN A 114 9.51 -3.80 0.49
C GLN A 114 8.24 -4.61 0.81
N GLU A 115 7.79 -4.62 2.07
CA GLU A 115 6.56 -5.31 2.47
C GLU A 115 5.33 -4.71 1.78
N LEU A 116 5.23 -3.38 1.76
CA LEU A 116 4.18 -2.65 1.05
C LEU A 116 4.24 -2.87 -0.46
N PHE A 117 5.43 -2.83 -1.07
CA PHE A 117 5.64 -3.16 -2.49
C PHE A 117 5.13 -4.57 -2.83
N ASN A 118 5.49 -5.55 -2.00
CA ASN A 118 5.09 -6.94 -2.17
C ASN A 118 3.57 -7.12 -2.04
N ALA A 119 2.92 -6.45 -1.10
CA ALA A 119 1.46 -6.50 -0.95
C ALA A 119 0.75 -5.87 -2.15
N LEU A 120 1.16 -4.66 -2.54
CA LEU A 120 0.56 -3.92 -3.65
C LEU A 120 0.71 -4.65 -4.98
N SER A 121 1.83 -5.33 -5.23
CA SER A 121 2.04 -6.11 -6.47
C SER A 121 1.08 -7.29 -6.59
N ARG A 122 0.66 -7.88 -5.47
CA ARG A 122 -0.20 -9.08 -5.41
C ARG A 122 -1.70 -8.79 -5.47
N PHE A 123 -2.14 -7.61 -5.09
CA PHE A 123 -3.57 -7.28 -5.10
C PHE A 123 -4.17 -7.34 -6.51
N ASP A 124 -5.35 -7.93 -6.62
CA ASP A 124 -6.17 -8.02 -7.83
C ASP A 124 -7.18 -6.85 -7.95
N GLN A 125 -7.45 -6.14 -6.86
CA GLN A 125 -8.40 -5.04 -6.80
C GLN A 125 -7.73 -3.72 -6.40
N LEU A 126 -8.02 -2.64 -7.13
CA LEU A 126 -7.48 -1.31 -6.83
C LEU A 126 -7.84 -0.83 -5.43
N ARG A 127 -9.09 -1.07 -4.98
CA ARG A 127 -9.59 -0.68 -3.65
C ARG A 127 -8.82 -1.32 -2.48
N LYS A 128 -8.09 -2.41 -2.71
CA LYS A 128 -7.23 -3.01 -1.68
C LYS A 128 -6.02 -2.13 -1.35
N ALA A 129 -5.58 -1.29 -2.27
CA ALA A 129 -4.51 -0.32 -2.01
C ALA A 129 -4.94 0.73 -0.96
N ASP A 130 -6.16 1.24 -1.05
CA ASP A 130 -6.74 2.14 -0.03
C ASP A 130 -6.95 1.42 1.31
N ALA A 131 -7.46 0.18 1.29
CA ALA A 131 -7.57 -0.62 2.51
C ALA A 131 -6.21 -0.87 3.17
N LEU A 132 -5.17 -1.15 2.38
CA LEU A 132 -3.81 -1.31 2.87
C LEU A 132 -3.27 0.00 3.47
N PHE A 133 -3.55 1.15 2.85
CA PHE A 133 -3.17 2.45 3.42
C PHE A 133 -3.82 2.66 4.79
N LYS A 134 -5.10 2.35 4.96
CA LYS A 134 -5.79 2.48 6.25
C LYS A 134 -5.20 1.57 7.33
N VAL A 135 -4.88 0.32 6.96
CA VAL A 135 -4.19 -0.64 7.86
C VAL A 135 -2.78 -0.16 8.22
N PHE A 136 -2.04 0.35 7.23
CA PHE A 136 -0.75 0.98 7.45
C PHE A 136 -0.89 2.20 8.38
N ALA A 137 -1.92 3.00 8.20
CA ALA A 137 -2.10 4.20 8.99
C ALA A 137 -2.39 3.90 10.47
N ALA A 138 -3.25 2.91 10.73
CA ALA A 138 -3.48 2.39 12.07
C ALA A 138 -2.18 1.84 12.70
N TYR A 139 -1.31 1.21 11.91
CA TYR A 139 -0.02 0.72 12.39
C TYR A 139 0.97 1.85 12.72
N ILE A 140 1.00 2.92 11.92
CA ILE A 140 1.82 4.10 12.20
C ILE A 140 1.35 4.81 13.47
N ARG A 141 0.03 4.87 13.72
CA ARG A 141 -0.56 5.44 14.93
C ARG A 141 -0.49 4.53 16.16
N ASP A 142 0.17 3.37 16.06
CA ASP A 142 0.24 2.35 17.10
C ASP A 142 -1.15 1.87 17.61
N GLU A 143 -2.21 2.04 16.82
CA GLU A 143 -3.54 1.48 17.08
C GLU A 143 -3.54 -0.05 16.92
N ILE A 144 -2.65 -0.54 16.04
CA ILE A 144 -2.37 -1.95 15.84
C ILE A 144 -0.86 -2.19 15.88
N ASN A 145 -0.46 -3.38 16.32
CA ASN A 145 0.95 -3.79 16.31
C ASN A 145 1.37 -4.37 14.94
N TYR A 146 2.67 -4.67 14.79
CA TYR A 146 3.22 -5.19 13.54
C TYR A 146 2.63 -6.55 13.13
N GLN A 147 2.35 -7.42 14.11
CA GLN A 147 1.75 -8.73 13.84
C GLN A 147 0.34 -8.56 13.25
N GLN A 148 -0.46 -7.65 13.81
CA GLN A 148 -1.79 -7.32 13.29
C GLN A 148 -1.72 -6.69 11.89
N PHE A 149 -0.80 -5.74 11.69
CA PHE A 149 -0.53 -5.17 10.37
C PHE A 149 -0.25 -6.25 9.31
N SER A 150 0.67 -7.17 9.63
CA SER A 150 1.03 -8.28 8.74
C SER A 150 -0.15 -9.22 8.47
N GLN A 151 -0.95 -9.54 9.50
CA GLN A 151 -2.17 -10.34 9.36
C GLN A 151 -3.21 -9.66 8.44
N TYR A 152 -3.47 -8.38 8.63
CA TYR A 152 -4.40 -7.64 7.78
C TYR A 152 -3.90 -7.51 6.35
N SER A 153 -2.60 -7.25 6.15
CA SER A 153 -1.98 -7.24 4.82
C SER A 153 -2.15 -8.60 4.12
N TYR A 154 -1.95 -9.70 4.83
CA TYR A 154 -2.20 -11.05 4.32
C TYR A 154 -3.69 -11.28 3.98
N ILE A 155 -4.62 -10.86 4.84
CA ILE A 155 -6.06 -11.00 4.57
C ILE A 155 -6.45 -10.23 3.30
N LEU A 156 -5.98 -8.99 3.15
CA LEU A 156 -6.24 -8.16 1.97
C LEU A 156 -5.76 -8.82 0.67
N GLN A 157 -4.66 -9.59 0.72
CA GLN A 157 -4.19 -10.32 -0.46
C GLN A 157 -5.19 -11.39 -0.92
N ASN A 158 -5.90 -12.03 0.00
CA ASN A 158 -6.70 -13.23 -0.29
C ASN A 158 -8.21 -12.95 -0.39
N ILE A 159 -8.69 -11.84 0.16
CA ILE A 159 -10.13 -11.55 0.24
C ILE A 159 -10.62 -10.80 -1.00
N ASP A 160 -11.81 -11.10 -1.50
CA ASP A 160 -12.49 -10.23 -2.46
C ASP A 160 -13.33 -9.19 -1.69
N LEU A 161 -12.94 -7.91 -1.78
CA LEU A 161 -13.63 -6.83 -1.06
C LEU A 161 -15.07 -6.61 -1.55
N ASN A 162 -15.43 -7.01 -2.77
CA ASN A 162 -16.81 -6.93 -3.27
C ASN A 162 -17.70 -7.97 -2.60
N ASN A 163 -17.12 -9.12 -2.25
CA ASN A 163 -17.84 -10.24 -1.66
C ASN A 163 -17.79 -10.28 -0.13
N LEU A 164 -16.97 -9.43 0.51
CA LEU A 164 -16.83 -9.39 1.96
C LEU A 164 -18.17 -9.16 2.68
N ARG A 165 -18.98 -8.21 2.20
CA ARG A 165 -20.30 -7.95 2.77
C ARG A 165 -21.25 -9.14 2.60
N ILE A 166 -21.29 -9.72 1.41
CA ILE A 166 -22.14 -10.88 1.11
C ILE A 166 -21.79 -12.05 2.02
N LEU A 167 -20.49 -12.33 2.19
CA LEU A 167 -20.01 -13.38 3.08
C LEU A 167 -20.40 -13.12 4.54
N THR A 168 -20.24 -11.87 5.00
CA THR A 168 -20.56 -11.44 6.37
C THR A 168 -22.05 -11.57 6.63
N ASP A 169 -22.89 -11.05 5.74
CA ASP A 169 -24.35 -11.11 5.83
C ASP A 169 -24.83 -12.58 5.83
N PHE A 170 -24.21 -13.44 5.00
CA PHE A 170 -24.50 -14.88 5.00
C PHE A 170 -24.14 -15.55 6.33
N TYR A 171 -22.91 -15.32 6.82
CA TYR A 171 -22.37 -15.94 8.04
C TYR A 171 -23.19 -15.61 9.30
N TYR A 172 -23.63 -14.36 9.42
CA TYR A 172 -24.43 -13.90 10.57
C TYR A 172 -25.94 -14.07 10.40
N SER A 173 -26.42 -14.56 9.25
CA SER A 173 -27.86 -14.77 9.06
C SER A 173 -28.41 -15.88 9.98
N GLU A 174 -29.49 -15.59 10.72
CA GLU A 174 -30.08 -16.52 11.70
C GLU A 174 -30.49 -17.88 11.11
N LYS A 175 -30.77 -17.89 9.81
CA LYS A 175 -31.10 -19.10 9.03
C LYS A 175 -30.05 -20.21 9.17
N TYR A 176 -28.79 -19.88 9.40
CA TYR A 176 -27.70 -20.85 9.55
C TYR A 176 -27.15 -20.95 10.99
N LEU A 177 -27.47 -19.99 11.87
CA LEU A 177 -27.13 -20.08 13.31
C LEU A 177 -27.91 -21.22 14.00
N MET A 178 -29.17 -21.46 13.62
CA MET A 178 -29.95 -22.58 14.18
C MET A 178 -29.35 -23.97 13.90
N ILE A 179 -28.63 -24.14 12.79
CA ILE A 179 -27.99 -25.42 12.44
C ILE A 179 -26.87 -25.76 13.42
N TYR A 180 -26.12 -24.75 13.90
CA TYR A 180 -25.08 -24.94 14.91
C TYR A 180 -25.65 -25.31 16.29
N PHE A 181 -26.77 -24.70 16.69
CA PHE A 181 -27.42 -24.99 17.98
C PHE A 181 -28.12 -26.34 18.06
N ILE A 182 -28.62 -26.88 16.94
CA ILE A 182 -29.27 -28.19 16.89
C ILE A 182 -28.23 -29.33 16.94
N ASN A 183 -27.08 -29.17 16.29
CA ASN A 183 -26.07 -30.24 16.17
C ASN A 183 -25.10 -30.34 17.37
N HIS A 184 -25.15 -29.41 18.34
CA HIS A 184 -24.26 -29.39 19.51
C HIS A 184 -25.00 -29.41 20.85
N GLN A 185 -26.26 -29.88 20.89
CA GLN A 185 -26.87 -30.24 22.18
C GLN A 185 -26.11 -31.47 22.73
N PRO A 186 -25.45 -31.39 23.90
CA PRO A 186 -24.87 -32.58 24.50
C PRO A 186 -26.03 -33.53 24.82
N HIS A 187 -26.00 -34.73 24.23
CA HIS A 187 -26.91 -35.80 24.61
C HIS A 187 -26.73 -36.06 26.11
N GLY A 188 -27.61 -35.48 26.92
CA GLY A 188 -27.67 -35.72 28.34
C GLY A 188 -27.91 -37.21 28.56
N HIS A 189 -26.89 -37.89 29.08
CA HIS A 189 -27.03 -39.22 29.64
C HIS A 189 -28.11 -39.18 30.72
N LYS A 190 -29.18 -39.95 30.48
CA LYS A 190 -30.13 -40.38 31.52
C LYS A 190 -29.49 -41.41 32.42
#